data_AF-G8FGF4-F1
#
_entry.id   AF-G8FGF4-F1
#
_cell.length_a   1.000
_cell.length_b   1.000
_cell.length_c   1.000
_cell.angle_alpha   90.00
_cell.angle_beta   90.00
_cell.angle_gamma   90.00
#
_symmetry.space_group_name_H-M   'P 1'
#
loop_
_entity.id
_entity.type
_entity.pdbx_description
1 polymer ?
#
loop_
_entity_poly.entity_id
_entity_poly.type
_entity_poly.pdbx_seq_one_letter_code
_entity_poly.pdbx_strand_id
1 'polypeptide(L)' 'IWVMMNKHTRKLSKMPEKVKAKIGPYFMEHAAIVDKDSKKLPKLDDDTANYIKWGLTPRWSDLDV' A
#
# COMPACT_ATOMS: atom_id res chain seq x y z
N ILE A 1 6.71 -1.95 0.47
CA ILE A 1 6.65 -1.60 1.91
C ILE A 1 5.21 -1.81 2.38
N TRP A 2 5.00 -2.41 3.54
CA TRP A 2 3.66 -2.66 4.11
C TRP A 2 3.48 -1.88 5.41
N VAL A 3 2.24 -1.48 5.70
CA VAL A 3 1.87 -0.74 6.92
C VAL A 3 0.62 -1.34 7.54
N MET A 4 0.43 -1.11 8.84
CA MET A 4 -0.80 -1.50 9.54
C MET A 4 -1.84 -0.37 9.46
N MET A 5 -3.10 -0.73 9.24
CA MET A 5 -4.23 0.20 9.27
C MET A 5 -5.30 -0.30 10.24
N ASN A 6 -5.87 0.61 11.03
CA ASN A 6 -7.01 0.30 11.87
C ASN A 6 -8.29 0.24 11.01
N LYS A 7 -9.00 -0.90 11.03
CA LYS A 7 -10.22 -1.10 10.21
C LYS A 7 -11.35 -0.12 10.55
N HIS A 8 -11.50 0.28 11.81
CA HIS A 8 -12.60 1.15 12.26
C HIS A 8 -12.30 2.64 12.03
N THR A 9 -11.10 3.09 12.42
CA THR A 9 -10.75 4.52 12.34
C THR A 9 -10.16 4.91 10.99
N ARG A 10 -9.81 3.94 10.14
CA ARG A 10 -9.11 4.10 8.86
C ARG A 10 -7.78 4.86 8.96
N LYS A 11 -7.19 4.92 10.16
CA LYS A 11 -5.88 5.54 10.41
C LYS A 11 -4.76 4.50 10.37
N LEU A 12 -3.57 4.95 9.96
CA LEU A 12 -2.36 4.16 10.10
C LEU A 12 -2.10 3.88 11.58
N SER A 13 -1.68 2.65 11.87
CA SER A 13 -1.35 2.19 13.21
C SER A 13 0.10 1.73 13.26
N LYS A 14 0.74 1.88 14.42
CA LYS A 14 1.99 1.17 14.69
C LYS A 14 1.72 -0.33 14.77
N MET A 15 2.73 -1.13 14.44
CA MET A 15 2.68 -2.58 14.60
C MET A 15 2.75 -2.94 16.09
N PRO A 16 1.75 -3.65 16.64
CA PRO A 16 1.80 -4.08 18.04
C PRO A 16 2.94 -5.10 18.27
N GLU A 17 3.56 -5.07 19.44
CA GLU A 17 4.69 -5.95 19.76
C GLU A 17 4.35 -7.44 19.63
N LYS A 18 3.16 -7.84 20.07
CA LYS A 18 2.69 -9.24 19.93
C LYS A 18 2.63 -9.70 18.47
N VAL A 19 2.27 -8.80 17.55
CA VAL A 19 2.24 -9.10 16.11
C VAL A 19 3.67 -9.16 15.56
N LYS A 20 4.52 -8.19 15.94
CA LYS A 20 5.93 -8.15 15.55
C LYS A 20 6.68 -9.40 16.01
N ALA A 21 6.46 -9.86 17.23
CA ALA A 21 7.07 -11.08 17.77
C ALA A 21 6.67 -12.33 16.97
N LYS A 22 5.44 -12.36 16.42
CA LYS A 22 4.95 -13.48 15.62
C LYS A 22 5.56 -13.52 14.21
N ILE A 23 5.69 -12.38 13.55
CA ILE A 23 6.18 -12.32 12.15
C ILE A 23 7.69 -12.06 12.04
N GLY A 24 8.30 -11.50 13.09
CA GLY A 24 9.70 -11.10 13.12
C GLY A 24 10.70 -12.19 12.77
N PRO A 25 10.52 -13.46 13.22
CA PRO A 25 11.42 -14.56 12.85
C PRO A 25 11.50 -14.85 11.34
N TYR A 26 10.55 -14.35 10.54
CA TYR A 26 10.51 -14.54 9.09
C TYR A 26 11.08 -13.35 8.31
N PHE A 27 11.60 -12.32 8.98
CA PHE A 27 12.23 -11.18 8.30
C PHE A 27 13.61 -11.57 7.77
N MET A 28 13.85 -11.30 6.49
CA MET A 28 15.14 -11.50 5.83
C MET A 28 15.76 -10.13 5.52
N GLU A 29 17.08 -10.01 5.69
CA GLU A 29 17.83 -8.78 5.39
C GLU A 29 18.16 -8.64 3.89
N HIS A 30 17.77 -9.62 3.08
CA HIS A 30 17.96 -9.58 1.63
C HIS A 30 16.80 -8.87 0.94
N ALA A 31 17.14 -7.93 0.05
CA ALA A 31 16.17 -7.24 -0.80
C ALA A 31 16.23 -7.78 -2.23
N ALA A 32 15.07 -8.12 -2.81
CA ALA A 32 14.98 -8.53 -4.21
C ALA A 32 15.10 -7.35 -5.20
N ILE A 33 14.79 -6.13 -4.74
CA ILE A 33 14.87 -4.89 -5.53
C ILE A 33 15.85 -3.97 -4.82
N VAL A 34 16.81 -3.42 -5.56
CA VAL A 34 17.85 -2.52 -5.02
C VAL A 34 17.27 -1.11 -4.86
N ASP A 35 17.62 -0.43 -3.77
CA ASP A 35 17.09 0.88 -3.41
C ASP A 35 17.37 2.00 -4.44
N LYS A 36 18.27 1.78 -5.41
CA LYS A 36 18.53 2.73 -6.51
C LYS A 36 17.28 3.01 -7.37
N ASP A 37 16.28 2.12 -7.34
CA ASP A 37 15.04 2.25 -8.09
C ASP A 37 13.88 2.86 -7.29
N SER A 38 14.11 3.36 -6.06
CA SER A 38 13.07 3.91 -5.17
C SER A 38 12.64 5.34 -5.49
N LYS A 39 12.54 5.69 -6.79
CA LYS A 39 12.11 7.03 -7.22
C LYS A 39 10.65 7.29 -6.82
N LYS A 40 10.41 8.42 -6.15
CA LYS A 40 9.05 8.88 -5.84
C LYS A 40 8.32 9.25 -7.14
N LEU A 41 7.16 8.64 -7.35
CA LEU A 41 6.30 8.99 -8.48
C LEU A 41 5.60 10.33 -8.21
N PRO A 42 5.76 11.35 -9.07
CA PRO A 42 4.98 12.57 -8.96
C PRO A 42 3.52 12.28 -9.34
N LYS A 43 2.58 12.99 -8.71
CA LYS A 43 1.17 12.94 -9.14
C LYS A 43 1.10 13.56 -10.54
N LEU A 44 0.42 12.90 -11.48
CA LEU A 44 0.03 13.51 -12.74
C LEU A 44 -0.99 14.63 -12.46
N ASP A 45 -0.93 15.71 -13.23
CA ASP A 45 -1.92 16.77 -13.17
C ASP A 45 -3.19 16.33 -13.91
N ASP A 46 -4.34 16.45 -13.23
CA ASP A 46 -5.60 15.88 -13.68
C ASP A 46 -6.14 16.62 -14.92
N ASP A 47 -5.80 17.91 -15.09
CA ASP A 47 -6.25 18.76 -16.20
C ASP A 47 -5.44 18.56 -17.50
N THR A 48 -4.23 18.01 -17.39
CA THR A 48 -3.31 17.80 -18.52
C THR A 48 -3.18 16.33 -18.93
N ALA A 49 -3.97 15.44 -18.33
CA ALA A 49 -3.99 14.03 -18.64
C ALA A 49 -4.43 13.77 -20.09
N ASN A 50 -3.62 13.03 -20.85
CA ASN A 50 -3.92 12.68 -22.25
C ASN A 50 -5.23 11.86 -22.42
N TYR A 51 -5.61 11.08 -21.41
CA TYR A 51 -6.78 10.21 -21.44
C TYR A 51 -7.48 10.21 -20.09
N ILE A 52 -8.80 10.40 -20.09
CA ILE A 52 -9.62 10.39 -18.88
C ILE A 52 -10.82 9.45 -19.08
N LYS A 53 -11.06 8.57 -18.11
CA LYS A 53 -12.21 7.67 -18.08
C LYS A 53 -12.97 7.82 -16.77
N TRP A 54 -14.22 8.25 -16.89
CA TRP A 54 -15.14 8.43 -15.76
C TRP A 54 -16.02 7.19 -15.53
N GLY A 55 -16.74 7.17 -14.41
CA GLY A 55 -17.77 6.16 -14.13
C GLY A 55 -17.23 4.78 -13.78
N LEU A 56 -15.99 4.68 -13.29
CA LEU A 56 -15.45 3.42 -12.78
C LEU A 56 -16.20 3.06 -11.48
N THR A 57 -16.98 1.97 -11.51
CA THR A 57 -17.74 1.49 -10.36
C THR A 57 -17.36 0.03 -10.08
N PRO A 58 -16.97 -0.33 -8.84
CA PRO A 58 -16.57 -1.69 -8.51
C PRO A 58 -17.78 -2.64 -8.57
N ARG A 59 -17.54 -3.89 -8.95
CA ARG A 59 -18.49 -4.99 -8.82
C ARG A 59 -18.33 -5.67 -7.47
N TRP A 60 -19.33 -6.47 -7.09
CA TRP A 60 -19.27 -7.26 -5.86
C TRP A 60 -18.04 -8.16 -5.78
N SER A 61 -17.64 -8.74 -6.92
CA SER A 61 -16.44 -9.58 -7.04
C SER A 61 -15.13 -8.83 -6.82
N ASP A 62 -15.14 -7.50 -6.84
CA ASP A 62 -13.94 -6.67 -6.76
C ASP A 62 -13.62 -6.24 -5.31
N LEU A 63 -14.49 -6.57 -4.34
CA LEU A 63 -14.39 -6.16 -2.93
C LEU A 63 -13.65 -7.20 -2.06
N ASP A 64 -12.90 -6.73 -1.06
CA ASP A 64 -12.21 -7.54 -0.06
C ASP A 64 -13.04 -7.73 1.24
N VAL A 65 -12.47 -8.43 2.23
CA VAL A 65 -13.11 -8.79 3.52
C VAL A 65 -12.67 -7.91 4.69
#